data_AF-A0A930QB75-F1
#
_entry.id   AF-A0A930QB75-F1
#
_cell.length_a   1.000
_cell.length_b   1.000
_cell.length_c   1.000
_cell.angle_alpha   90.00
_cell.angle_beta   90.00
_cell.angle_gamma   90.00
#
_symmetry.space_group_name_H-M   'P 1'
#
loop_
_entity.id
_entity.type
_entity.pdbx_description
1 polymer ?
#
loop_
_entity_poly.entity_id
_entity_poly.type
_entity_poly.pdbx_seq_one_letter_code
_entity_poly.pdbx_strand_id
1 'polypeptide(L)'
;MGLFDGFKGGEPVDMGIRSAIKAELDRREWSYEESEESDETRKEAYFYMRNELENDEPVTVVIAVREYNHADGFIKIKIYDIAYLEANGNRAELLAKINEWNAEYRFVKFCLDGDQDVVVDIDLPLDLHNGEFKPDAVIAMMAIGMRVVEQVHESLMGLCERGHRPRAQASE
;
A
#
# COMPACT_ATOMS: atom_id res chain seq x y z
N MET A 1 -4.06 5.49 -29.53
CA MET A 1 -2.93 6.29 -29.01
C MET A 1 -2.60 5.72 -27.64
N GLY A 2 -1.39 5.17 -27.49
CA GLY A 2 -0.98 4.44 -26.29
C GLY A 2 -0.48 5.37 -25.20
N LEU A 3 -0.50 4.90 -23.95
CA LEU A 3 -0.20 5.65 -22.74
C LEU A 3 1.25 6.21 -22.63
N PHE A 4 2.13 5.94 -23.62
CA PHE A 4 3.59 5.97 -23.44
C PHE A 4 4.38 6.66 -24.56
N ASP A 5 3.78 7.55 -25.34
CA ASP A 5 4.42 8.14 -26.51
C ASP A 5 5.00 9.54 -26.19
N GLY A 6 6.22 9.64 -25.63
CA GLY A 6 6.98 10.90 -25.72
C GLY A 6 7.91 11.39 -24.60
N PHE A 7 8.75 10.58 -23.96
CA PHE A 7 9.77 11.12 -23.05
C PHE A 7 11.08 11.49 -23.78
N LYS A 8 11.65 12.68 -23.49
CA LYS A 8 13.01 13.08 -23.88
C LYS A 8 13.86 13.24 -22.62
N GLY A 9 14.86 12.38 -22.49
CA GLY A 9 15.80 12.41 -21.37
C GLY A 9 16.74 13.61 -21.40
N GLY A 10 16.99 14.17 -20.23
CA GLY A 10 18.03 15.17 -20.00
C GLY A 10 17.76 16.05 -18.80
N GLU A 11 18.06 15.56 -17.59
CA GLU A 11 18.62 16.27 -16.43
C GLU A 11 18.69 15.29 -15.23
N PRO A 12 19.57 15.50 -14.23
CA PRO A 12 19.67 14.60 -13.09
C PRO A 12 18.34 14.58 -12.35
N VAL A 13 17.72 13.40 -12.25
CA VAL A 13 16.38 13.23 -11.67
C VAL A 13 16.46 13.40 -10.15
N ASP A 14 16.33 14.63 -9.68
CA ASP A 14 16.07 14.91 -8.27
C ASP A 14 14.61 14.48 -7.98
N MET A 15 14.44 13.46 -7.13
CA MET A 15 13.34 13.28 -6.17
C MET A 15 11.91 13.72 -6.57
N GLY A 16 11.51 13.52 -7.82
CA GLY A 16 10.24 14.04 -8.35
C GLY A 16 9.00 13.24 -7.90
N ILE A 17 9.16 11.94 -7.61
CA ILE A 17 8.01 11.05 -7.34
C ILE A 17 7.40 11.36 -5.99
N ARG A 18 8.23 11.45 -4.95
CA ARG A 18 7.80 11.86 -3.61
C ARG A 18 7.08 13.21 -3.67
N SER A 19 7.70 14.22 -4.28
CA SER A 19 7.10 15.55 -4.39
C SER A 19 5.80 15.56 -5.20
N ALA A 20 5.70 14.75 -6.25
CA ALA A 20 4.49 14.62 -7.05
C ALA A 20 3.34 13.94 -6.26
N ILE A 21 3.64 12.89 -5.48
CA ILE A 21 2.66 12.27 -4.58
C ILE A 21 2.22 13.26 -3.52
N LYS A 22 3.16 13.95 -2.86
CA LYS A 22 2.83 14.99 -1.88
C LYS A 22 1.92 16.08 -2.46
N ALA A 23 2.26 16.63 -3.63
CA ALA A 23 1.46 17.66 -4.29
C ALA A 23 0.05 17.16 -4.63
N GLU A 24 -0.10 15.89 -5.01
CA GLU A 24 -1.40 15.28 -5.29
C GLU A 24 -2.24 15.07 -4.02
N LEU A 25 -1.61 14.66 -2.92
CA LEU A 25 -2.27 14.55 -1.60
C LEU A 25 -2.70 15.93 -1.09
N ASP A 26 -1.82 16.92 -1.16
CA ASP A 26 -2.09 18.31 -0.78
C ASP A 26 -3.25 18.89 -1.62
N ARG A 27 -3.26 18.66 -2.94
CA ARG A 27 -4.31 19.10 -3.86
C ARG A 27 -5.69 18.54 -3.50
N ARG A 28 -5.72 17.35 -2.91
CA ARG A 28 -6.95 16.68 -2.46
C ARG A 28 -7.35 17.04 -1.04
N GLU A 29 -6.55 17.86 -0.36
CA GLU A 29 -6.73 18.23 1.05
C GLU A 29 -6.78 17.00 1.98
N TRP A 30 -6.02 15.95 1.66
CA TRP A 30 -5.97 14.74 2.47
C TRP A 30 -5.01 14.90 3.64
N SER A 31 -5.40 14.39 4.81
CA SER A 31 -4.56 14.35 6.00
C SER A 31 -3.59 13.17 5.93
N TYR A 32 -2.31 13.43 6.13
CA TYR A 32 -1.29 12.40 6.13
C TYR A 32 -0.10 12.79 7.03
N GLU A 33 0.62 11.77 7.52
CA GLU A 33 1.93 11.91 8.16
C GLU A 33 3.02 11.47 7.19
N GLU A 34 4.14 12.19 7.17
CA GLU A 34 5.27 11.93 6.27
C GLU A 34 6.49 11.49 7.08
N SER A 35 7.12 10.41 6.66
CA SER A 35 8.41 9.94 7.19
C SER A 35 9.38 9.70 6.04
N GLU A 36 10.66 9.98 6.29
CA GLU A 36 11.74 9.81 5.32
C GLU A 36 12.87 9.01 5.92
N GLU A 37 13.38 8.06 5.14
CA GLU A 37 14.58 7.31 5.46
C GLU A 37 15.51 7.36 4.25
N SER A 38 16.78 7.73 4.46
CA SER A 38 17.75 7.77 3.37
C SER A 38 19.10 7.24 3.81
N ASP A 39 19.73 6.47 2.93
CA ASP A 39 21.11 6.01 3.04
C ASP A 39 21.90 6.39 1.77
N GLU A 40 23.17 5.95 1.68
CA GLU A 40 24.05 6.27 0.55
C GLU A 40 23.54 5.76 -0.81
N THR A 41 22.64 4.78 -0.81
CA THR A 41 22.21 4.04 -2.01
C THR A 41 20.72 4.18 -2.34
N ARG A 42 19.92 4.60 -1.36
CA ARG A 42 18.45 4.57 -1.42
C ARG A 42 17.83 5.71 -0.64
N LYS A 43 16.73 6.22 -1.18
CA LYS A 43 15.82 7.15 -0.50
C LYS A 43 14.43 6.54 -0.44
N GLU A 44 13.86 6.55 0.75
CA GLU A 44 12.51 6.06 1.02
C GLU A 44 11.67 7.17 1.64
N ALA A 45 10.45 7.31 1.17
CA ALA A 45 9.46 8.21 1.75
C ALA A 45 8.17 7.44 1.99
N TYR A 46 7.54 7.72 3.11
CA TYR A 46 6.34 7.05 3.58
C TYR A 46 5.25 8.08 3.86
N PHE A 47 4.09 7.92 3.24
CA PHE A 47 2.90 8.72 3.49
C PHE A 47 1.87 7.86 4.22
N TYR A 48 1.66 8.11 5.51
CA TYR A 48 0.71 7.40 6.35
C TYR A 48 -0.62 8.16 6.39
N MET A 49 -1.72 7.49 6.08
CA MET A 49 -3.06 8.07 6.01
C MET A 49 -4.05 7.20 6.76
N ARG A 50 -4.79 7.80 7.69
CA ARG A 50 -5.94 7.14 8.31
C ARG A 50 -7.16 7.33 7.42
N ASN A 51 -7.79 6.23 7.03
CA ASN A 51 -9.02 6.20 6.23
C ASN A 51 -10.10 5.39 6.95
N GLU A 52 -11.32 5.49 6.46
CA GLU A 52 -12.46 4.70 6.92
C GLU A 52 -13.01 3.93 5.72
N LEU A 53 -13.36 2.67 5.94
CA LEU A 53 -14.13 1.86 5.00
C LEU A 53 -15.59 2.34 4.99
N GLU A 54 -16.37 1.95 3.97
CA GLU A 54 -17.81 2.26 3.88
C GLU A 54 -18.65 1.87 5.12
N ASN A 55 -18.15 0.96 5.96
CA ASN A 55 -18.79 0.53 7.19
C ASN A 55 -18.25 1.23 8.46
N ASP A 56 -17.60 2.37 8.30
CA ASP A 56 -16.98 3.19 9.36
C ASP A 56 -15.80 2.53 10.10
N GLU A 57 -15.26 1.42 9.58
CA GLU A 57 -14.10 0.76 10.17
C GLU A 57 -12.80 1.50 9.76
N PRO A 58 -11.94 1.87 10.71
CA PRO A 58 -10.72 2.58 10.40
C PRO A 58 -9.66 1.64 9.82
N VAL A 59 -8.98 2.09 8.77
CA VAL A 59 -7.80 1.42 8.20
C VAL A 59 -6.66 2.41 7.99
N THR A 60 -5.43 1.92 8.03
CA THR A 60 -4.25 2.74 7.75
C THR A 60 -3.70 2.42 6.37
N VAL A 61 -3.66 3.44 5.51
CA VAL A 61 -3.06 3.34 4.18
C VAL A 61 -1.67 3.94 4.22
N VAL A 62 -0.67 3.24 3.66
CA VAL A 62 0.70 3.71 3.54
C VAL A 62 1.12 3.69 2.09
N ILE A 63 1.52 4.84 1.54
CA ILE A 63 2.22 4.92 0.26
C ILE A 63 3.71 4.98 0.56
N ALA A 64 4.43 3.91 0.25
CA ALA A 64 5.89 3.83 0.35
C ALA A 64 6.49 4.07 -1.03
N VAL A 65 7.28 5.14 -1.16
CA VAL A 65 8.06 5.48 -2.36
C VAL A 65 9.50 5.10 -2.09
N ARG A 66 10.10 4.27 -2.96
CA ARG A 66 11.50 3.89 -2.85
C ARG A 66 12.22 4.20 -4.14
N GLU A 67 13.21 5.07 -4.04
CA GLU A 67 14.04 5.52 -5.14
C GLU A 67 15.48 5.03 -4.92
N TYR A 68 16.05 4.38 -5.94
CA TYR A 68 17.42 3.89 -5.93
C TYR A 68 18.28 4.75 -6.87
N ASN A 69 19.55 4.97 -6.49
CA ASN A 69 20.47 5.71 -7.36
C ASN A 69 20.99 4.90 -8.57
N HIS A 70 20.76 3.57 -8.58
CA HIS A 70 21.33 2.63 -9.55
C HIS A 70 20.30 1.69 -10.20
N ALA A 71 19.01 1.83 -9.86
CA ALA A 71 17.94 0.96 -10.34
C ALA A 71 16.62 1.72 -10.41
N ASP A 72 15.66 1.14 -11.12
CA ASP A 72 14.27 1.55 -11.08
C ASP A 72 13.74 1.52 -9.64
N GLY A 73 13.01 2.56 -9.27
CA GLY A 73 12.32 2.63 -8.00
C GLY A 73 11.10 1.70 -7.94
N PHE A 74 10.39 1.72 -6.83
CA PHE A 74 9.02 1.22 -6.79
C PHE A 74 8.16 2.01 -5.83
N ILE A 75 6.86 1.99 -6.08
CA ILE A 75 5.84 2.45 -5.13
C ILE A 75 5.12 1.23 -4.61
N LYS A 76 5.02 1.11 -3.29
CA LYS A 76 4.15 0.12 -2.65
C LYS A 76 3.04 0.85 -1.91
N ILE A 77 1.80 0.45 -2.16
CA ILE A 77 0.66 0.86 -1.34
C ILE A 77 0.36 -0.29 -0.39
N LYS A 78 0.32 0.01 0.90
CA LYS A 78 -0.07 -0.93 1.94
C LYS A 78 -1.36 -0.49 2.61
N ILE A 79 -2.22 -1.45 2.97
CA ILE A 79 -3.39 -1.20 3.81
C ILE A 79 -3.28 -2.12 5.03
N TYR A 80 -3.28 -1.49 6.20
CA TYR A 80 -3.14 -2.08 7.52
C TYR A 80 -4.43 -1.91 8.33
N ASP A 81 -4.44 -2.52 9.51
CA ASP A 81 -5.56 -2.47 10.45
C ASP A 81 -6.86 -3.02 9.86
N ILE A 82 -6.77 -3.94 8.89
CA ILE A 82 -7.94 -4.53 8.24
C ILE A 82 -8.59 -5.55 9.17
N ALA A 83 -7.80 -6.55 9.59
CA ALA A 83 -8.27 -7.64 10.43
C ALA A 83 -7.09 -8.34 11.10
N TYR A 84 -7.36 -8.97 12.25
CA TYR A 84 -6.39 -9.70 13.05
C TYR A 84 -6.85 -11.15 13.25
N LEU A 85 -5.96 -12.11 12.97
CA LEU A 85 -6.21 -13.51 13.27
C LEU A 85 -5.85 -13.80 14.73
N GLU A 86 -6.85 -14.14 15.54
CA GLU A 86 -6.61 -14.56 16.93
C GLU A 86 -5.74 -15.81 17.03
N ALA A 87 -5.06 -15.97 18.18
CA ALA A 87 -4.15 -17.08 18.43
C ALA A 87 -4.78 -18.48 18.29
N ASN A 88 -6.09 -18.61 18.54
CA ASN A 88 -6.88 -19.84 18.35
C ASN A 88 -7.67 -19.86 17.03
N GLY A 89 -7.49 -18.87 16.16
CA GLY A 89 -8.17 -18.74 14.89
C GLY A 89 -7.73 -19.80 13.88
N ASN A 90 -8.59 -20.06 12.89
CA ASN A 90 -8.32 -21.07 11.86
C ASN A 90 -7.41 -20.52 10.76
N ARG A 91 -6.09 -20.52 11.04
CA ARG A 91 -5.08 -20.02 10.10
C ARG A 91 -5.14 -20.70 8.73
N ALA A 92 -5.42 -22.01 8.67
CA ALA A 92 -5.45 -22.73 7.40
C ALA A 92 -6.62 -22.27 6.51
N GLU A 93 -7.78 -22.04 7.12
CA GLU A 93 -8.97 -21.54 6.42
C GLU A 93 -8.79 -20.08 5.96
N LEU A 94 -8.23 -19.22 6.82
CA LEU A 94 -7.90 -17.85 6.44
C LEU A 94 -6.93 -17.81 5.25
N LEU A 95 -5.86 -18.61 5.29
CA LEU A 95 -4.90 -18.65 4.18
C LEU A 95 -5.52 -19.19 2.88
N ALA A 96 -6.46 -20.13 2.97
CA ALA A 96 -7.18 -20.59 1.80
C ALA A 96 -8.00 -19.45 1.16
N LYS A 97 -8.69 -18.63 1.98
CA LYS A 97 -9.42 -17.45 1.52
C LYS A 97 -8.54 -16.35 0.96
N ILE A 98 -7.42 -16.05 1.63
CA ILE A 98 -6.42 -15.12 1.12
C ILE A 98 -5.91 -15.56 -0.27
N ASN A 99 -5.64 -16.85 -0.45
CA ASN A 99 -5.18 -17.36 -1.75
C ASN A 99 -6.26 -17.29 -2.84
N GLU A 100 -7.53 -17.50 -2.50
CA GLU A 100 -8.67 -17.31 -3.40
C GLU A 100 -8.73 -15.85 -3.89
N TRP A 101 -8.69 -14.88 -2.97
CA TRP A 101 -8.67 -13.45 -3.31
C TRP A 101 -7.41 -13.05 -4.08
N ASN A 102 -6.25 -13.60 -3.75
CA ASN A 102 -5.01 -13.33 -4.47
C ASN A 102 -5.02 -13.86 -5.91
N ALA A 103 -5.81 -14.90 -6.19
CA ALA A 103 -6.05 -15.41 -7.54
C ALA A 103 -7.09 -14.55 -8.29
N GLU A 104 -8.11 -14.06 -7.60
CA GLU A 104 -9.17 -13.21 -8.14
C GLU A 104 -8.67 -11.78 -8.46
N TYR A 105 -8.05 -11.13 -7.49
CA TYR A 105 -7.57 -9.75 -7.61
C TYR A 105 -6.15 -9.72 -8.15
N ARG A 106 -6.01 -9.29 -9.40
CA ARG A 106 -4.72 -9.28 -10.11
C ARG A 106 -3.65 -8.45 -9.40
N PHE A 107 -3.99 -7.23 -8.96
CA PHE A 107 -3.04 -6.23 -8.48
C PHE A 107 -3.06 -6.03 -6.95
N VAL A 108 -4.09 -6.53 -6.27
CA VAL A 108 -4.24 -6.41 -4.82
C VAL A 108 -3.86 -7.75 -4.20
N LYS A 109 -2.87 -7.75 -3.31
CA LYS A 109 -2.39 -8.97 -2.66
C LYS A 109 -2.59 -8.91 -1.17
N PHE A 110 -3.42 -9.80 -0.66
CA PHE A 110 -3.60 -10.04 0.76
C PHE A 110 -2.46 -10.93 1.27
N CYS A 111 -1.95 -10.60 2.44
CA CYS A 111 -1.06 -11.48 3.19
C CYS A 111 -1.38 -11.42 4.68
N LEU A 112 -1.00 -12.49 5.38
CA LEU A 112 -1.00 -12.54 6.83
C LEU A 112 0.44 -12.25 7.28
N ASP A 113 0.65 -11.16 7.99
CA ASP A 113 1.98 -10.74 8.40
C ASP A 113 2.49 -11.50 9.65
N GLY A 114 3.64 -11.09 10.18
CA GLY A 114 4.27 -11.72 11.34
C GLY A 114 3.50 -11.55 12.65
N ASP A 115 2.67 -10.51 12.73
CA ASP A 115 1.84 -10.19 13.89
C ASP A 115 0.43 -10.77 13.80
N GLN A 116 0.15 -11.51 12.71
CA GLN A 116 -1.15 -12.11 12.39
C GLN A 116 -2.19 -11.10 11.89
N ASP A 117 -1.73 -9.95 11.40
CA ASP A 117 -2.61 -9.00 10.73
C ASP A 117 -2.78 -9.38 9.26
N VAL A 118 -4.02 -9.26 8.79
CA VAL A 118 -4.32 -9.28 7.37
C VAL A 118 -3.98 -7.91 6.82
N VAL A 119 -3.05 -7.87 5.89
CA VAL A 119 -2.61 -6.64 5.23
C VAL A 119 -2.75 -6.79 3.72
N VAL A 120 -2.92 -5.65 3.05
CA VAL A 120 -2.91 -5.58 1.59
C VAL A 120 -1.61 -4.94 1.12
N ASP A 121 -1.01 -5.54 0.10
CA ASP A 121 0.12 -5.01 -0.66
C ASP A 121 -0.30 -4.81 -2.13
N ILE A 122 -0.02 -3.62 -2.66
CA ILE A 122 -0.09 -3.30 -4.08
C ILE A 122 1.27 -2.79 -4.51
N ASP A 123 1.94 -3.56 -5.36
CA ASP A 123 3.25 -3.22 -5.92
C ASP A 123 3.10 -2.53 -7.28
N LEU A 124 3.59 -1.30 -7.37
CA LEU A 124 3.62 -0.50 -8.60
C LEU A 124 5.09 -0.33 -9.00
N PRO A 125 5.59 -1.12 -9.98
CA PRO A 125 6.95 -0.94 -10.47
C PRO A 125 7.06 0.44 -11.12
N LEU A 126 8.11 1.19 -10.75
CA LEU A 126 8.42 2.45 -11.43
C LEU A 126 9.36 2.13 -12.57
N ASP A 127 8.85 2.04 -13.80
CA ASP A 127 9.73 2.09 -14.97
C ASP A 127 10.10 3.56 -15.20
N LEU A 128 11.27 3.97 -14.69
CA LEU A 128 11.76 5.34 -14.81
C LEU A 128 12.41 5.60 -16.19
N HIS A 129 12.45 4.59 -17.06
CA HIS A 129 13.16 4.68 -18.32
C HIS A 129 12.29 5.25 -19.45
N ASN A 130 10.95 5.19 -19.38
CA ASN A 130 10.06 5.76 -20.41
C ASN A 130 8.66 6.18 -19.87
N GLY A 131 8.39 7.49 -19.74
CA GLY A 131 7.03 8.03 -19.52
C GLY A 131 6.96 9.18 -18.52
N GLU A 132 5.80 9.86 -18.46
CA GLU A 132 5.50 10.86 -17.42
C GLU A 132 4.90 10.14 -16.19
N PHE A 133 5.45 10.41 -15.01
CA PHE A 133 4.91 9.88 -13.76
C PHE A 133 3.53 10.49 -13.47
N LYS A 134 2.56 9.63 -13.16
CA LYS A 134 1.15 9.99 -12.93
C LYS A 134 0.76 9.75 -11.48
N PRO A 135 0.85 10.76 -10.59
CA PRO A 135 0.52 10.58 -9.18
C PRO A 135 -0.96 10.24 -8.97
N ASP A 136 -1.85 10.71 -9.84
CA ASP A 136 -3.28 10.37 -9.82
C ASP A 136 -3.54 8.87 -10.02
N ALA A 137 -2.69 8.18 -10.79
CA ALA A 137 -2.77 6.73 -10.96
C ALA A 137 -2.45 5.97 -9.65
N VAL A 138 -1.51 6.48 -8.85
CA VAL A 138 -1.21 5.90 -7.52
C VAL A 138 -2.41 6.07 -6.59
N ILE A 139 -3.04 7.25 -6.59
CA ILE A 139 -4.26 7.48 -5.81
C ILE A 139 -5.43 6.61 -6.31
N ALA A 140 -5.55 6.38 -7.61
CA ALA A 140 -6.55 5.47 -8.15
C ALA A 140 -6.31 4.02 -7.70
N MET A 141 -5.04 3.57 -7.66
CA MET A 141 -4.69 2.25 -7.15
C MET A 141 -4.96 2.11 -5.65
N MET A 142 -4.75 3.18 -4.88
CA MET A 142 -5.15 3.24 -3.47
C MET A 142 -6.65 3.02 -3.31
N ALA A 143 -7.47 3.75 -4.09
CA ALA A 143 -8.93 3.61 -4.06
C ALA A 143 -9.40 2.20 -4.48
N ILE A 144 -8.72 1.58 -5.46
CA ILE A 144 -8.98 0.19 -5.85
C ILE A 144 -8.68 -0.76 -4.68
N GLY A 145 -7.55 -0.57 -4.00
CA GLY A 145 -7.19 -1.36 -2.82
C GLY A 145 -8.25 -1.27 -1.72
N MET A 146 -8.66 -0.05 -1.37
CA MET A 146 -9.72 0.21 -0.39
C MET A 146 -11.02 -0.51 -0.76
N ARG A 147 -11.47 -0.37 -2.01
CA ARG A 147 -12.69 -1.02 -2.49
C ARG A 147 -12.63 -2.54 -2.43
N VAL A 148 -11.47 -3.13 -2.74
CA VAL A 148 -11.30 -4.58 -2.63
C VAL A 148 -11.35 -5.02 -1.17
N VAL A 149 -10.76 -4.25 -0.24
CA VAL A 149 -10.88 -4.51 1.21
C VAL A 149 -12.35 -4.49 1.62
N GLU A 150 -13.12 -3.47 1.23
CA GLU A 150 -14.56 -3.36 1.53
C GLU A 150 -15.34 -4.58 1.05
N GLN A 151 -15.07 -5.06 -0.17
CA GLN A 151 -15.75 -6.21 -0.76
C GLN A 151 -15.52 -7.51 0.01
N VAL A 152 -14.32 -7.70 0.58
CA VAL A 152 -13.98 -8.92 1.31
C VAL A 152 -14.15 -8.80 2.82
N HIS A 153 -14.38 -7.58 3.34
CA HIS A 153 -14.36 -7.28 4.76
C HIS A 153 -15.35 -8.14 5.56
N GLU A 154 -16.60 -8.27 5.11
CA GLU A 154 -17.58 -9.11 5.82
C GLU A 154 -17.15 -10.58 5.88
N SER A 155 -16.55 -11.10 4.80
CA SER A 155 -16.01 -12.47 4.79
C SER A 155 -14.80 -12.62 5.72
N LEU A 156 -13.94 -11.60 5.80
CA LEU A 156 -12.82 -11.54 6.75
C LEU A 156 -13.31 -11.58 8.20
N MET A 157 -14.38 -10.85 8.53
CA MET A 157 -14.94 -10.82 9.89
C MET A 157 -15.54 -12.15 10.33
N GLY A 158 -15.83 -13.07 9.40
CA GLY A 158 -16.18 -14.45 9.73
C GLY A 158 -15.00 -15.31 10.20
N LEU A 159 -13.76 -14.86 9.97
CA LEU A 159 -12.52 -15.61 10.20
C LEU A 159 -11.53 -14.90 11.14
N CYS A 160 -11.71 -13.60 11.36
CA CYS A 160 -10.77 -12.72 12.06
C CYS A 160 -11.51 -11.72 12.96
N GLU A 161 -10.77 -11.11 13.88
CA GLU A 161 -11.22 -9.91 14.62
C GLU A 161 -10.93 -8.64 13.80
N ARG A 162 -11.61 -7.55 14.16
CA ARG A 162 -11.43 -6.23 13.55
C ARG A 162 -10.10 -5.60 13.96
N GLY A 163 -9.51 -4.85 13.04
CA GLY A 163 -8.37 -3.99 13.33
C GLY A 163 -7.07 -4.74 13.57
N HIS A 164 -6.09 -4.03 14.10
CA HIS A 164 -4.82 -4.58 14.58
C HIS A 164 -4.89 -4.86 16.08
N ARG A 165 -4.28 -5.98 16.50
CA ARG A 165 -4.03 -6.24 17.92
C ARG A 165 -2.53 -6.44 18.12
N PRO A 166 -1.83 -5.45 18.73
CA PRO A 166 -0.41 -5.57 18.97
C PRO A 166 -0.15 -6.81 19.82
N ARG A 167 0.75 -7.67 19.36
CA ARG A 167 1.21 -8.79 20.18
C ARG A 167 1.76 -8.20 21.48
N ALA A 168 1.25 -8.66 22.62
CA ALA A 168 1.82 -8.26 23.91
C ALA A 168 3.31 -8.60 23.86
N GLN A 169 4.18 -7.58 23.87
CA GLN A 169 5.61 -7.79 24.01
C GLN A 169 5.79 -8.58 25.30
N ALA A 170 6.27 -9.81 25.19
CA ALA A 170 6.77 -10.52 26.36
C ALA A 170 7.86 -9.62 26.93
N SER A 171 7.59 -9.02 28.08
CA SER A 171 8.61 -8.34 28.87
C SER A 171 9.64 -9.41 29.23
N GLU A 172 10.82 -9.35 28.60
CA GLU A 172 12.02 -10.02 29.08
C GLU A 172 12.56 -9.33 30.34
#